data_AF-A0A961Q636-F1
#
_entry.id   AF-A0A961Q636-F1
#
_cell.length_a   1.000
_cell.length_b   1.000
_cell.length_c   1.000
_cell.angle_alpha   90.00
_cell.angle_beta   90.00
_cell.angle_gamma   90.00
#
_symmetry.space_group_name_H-M   'P 1'
#
loop_
_entity.id
_entity.type
_entity.pdbx_description
1 polymer ?
#
loop_
_entity_poly.entity_id
_entity_poly.type
_entity_poly.pdbx_seq_one_letter_code
_entity_poly.pdbx_strand_id
1 'polypeptide(L)'
;MTLAKQVFENTFFQLLRLHNEIVQAIDVRGGNDSRITYQGRDCFKYFYKKLKGKWDKNIDSQEGSNRAIKAYELTFPEIEADVGHYFRSLYNIVKFVDQSVIENKRLYTNLVRAQISSYELVLLFYNCLSAYGKQKFKPLVEEYSLLKMISPELLLNPESDKLEFNAKAFDGSPELQKHEVA
;
A
#
# COMPACT_ATOMS: atom_id res chain seq x y z
N MET A 1 -16.04 -27.35 5.56
CA MET A 1 -15.96 -25.88 5.67
C MET A 1 -16.86 -25.45 6.83
N THR A 2 -16.36 -24.71 7.82
CA THR A 2 -17.17 -24.29 8.98
C THR A 2 -17.98 -23.02 8.66
N LEU A 3 -19.12 -22.83 9.35
CA LEU A 3 -19.95 -21.63 9.19
C LEU A 3 -19.16 -20.34 9.43
N ALA A 4 -18.29 -20.33 10.44
CA ALA A 4 -17.43 -19.18 10.76
C ALA A 4 -16.48 -18.81 9.61
N LYS A 5 -15.89 -19.82 8.94
CA LYS A 5 -15.04 -19.60 7.77
C LYS A 5 -15.84 -19.00 6.60
N GLN A 6 -17.04 -19.51 6.34
CA GLN A 6 -17.90 -18.99 5.28
C GLN A 6 -18.32 -17.54 5.52
N VAL A 7 -18.70 -17.19 6.76
CA VAL A 7 -19.04 -15.80 7.13
C VAL A 7 -17.84 -14.89 6.93
N PHE A 8 -16.67 -15.31 7.41
CA PHE A 8 -15.43 -14.56 7.21
C PHE A 8 -15.12 -14.33 5.73
N GLU A 9 -15.15 -15.39 4.90
CA GLU A 9 -14.83 -15.30 3.47
C GLU A 9 -15.79 -14.36 2.75
N ASN A 10 -17.08 -14.44 3.04
CA ASN A 10 -18.07 -13.52 2.48
C ASN A 10 -17.77 -12.06 2.84
N THR A 11 -17.50 -11.76 4.12
CA THR A 11 -17.15 -10.41 4.55
C THR A 11 -15.83 -9.95 3.94
N PHE A 12 -14.81 -10.81 3.89
CA PHE A 12 -13.51 -10.52 3.29
C PHE A 12 -13.66 -10.13 1.82
N PHE A 13 -14.37 -10.92 1.01
CA PHE A 13 -14.55 -10.64 -0.41
C PHE A 13 -15.42 -9.40 -0.65
N GLN A 14 -16.40 -9.12 0.21
CA GLN A 14 -17.16 -7.86 0.16
C GLN A 14 -16.25 -6.65 0.43
N LEU A 15 -15.40 -6.71 1.46
CA LEU A 15 -14.44 -5.64 1.76
C LEU A 15 -13.45 -5.44 0.61
N LEU A 16 -12.94 -6.53 0.03
CA LEU A 16 -12.03 -6.48 -1.11
C LEU A 16 -12.69 -5.88 -2.37
N ARG A 17 -13.97 -6.17 -2.60
CA ARG A 17 -14.76 -5.55 -3.66
C ARG A 17 -14.94 -4.05 -3.43
N LEU A 18 -15.38 -3.65 -2.24
CA LEU A 18 -15.54 -2.24 -1.88
C LEU A 18 -14.22 -1.46 -2.03
N HIS A 19 -13.09 -2.10 -1.71
CA HIS A 19 -11.77 -1.51 -1.93
C HIS A 19 -11.47 -1.26 -3.41
N ASN A 20 -11.78 -2.22 -4.28
CA ASN A 20 -11.64 -2.02 -5.73
C ASN A 20 -12.61 -0.95 -6.27
N GLU A 21 -13.81 -0.84 -5.72
CA GLU A 21 -14.76 0.23 -6.06
C GLU A 21 -14.21 1.62 -5.64
N ILE A 22 -13.60 1.73 -4.45
CA ILE A 22 -12.86 2.95 -4.04
C ILE A 22 -11.77 3.27 -5.06
N VAL A 23 -10.94 2.28 -5.43
CA VAL A 23 -9.87 2.48 -6.42
C VAL A 23 -10.42 3.02 -7.73
N GLN A 24 -11.49 2.42 -8.27
CA GLN A 24 -12.10 2.85 -9.53
C GLN A 24 -12.75 4.25 -9.47
N ALA A 25 -13.22 4.64 -8.29
CA ALA A 25 -13.85 5.94 -8.06
C ALA A 25 -12.85 7.10 -7.91
N ILE A 26 -11.56 6.83 -7.67
CA ILE A 26 -10.54 7.88 -7.57
C ILE A 26 -10.42 8.56 -8.94
N ASP A 27 -10.60 9.87 -8.95
CA ASP A 27 -10.42 10.71 -10.12
C ASP A 27 -9.49 11.89 -9.81
N VAL A 28 -8.75 12.34 -10.83
CA VAL A 28 -7.97 13.57 -10.77
C VAL A 28 -8.44 14.47 -11.90
N ARG A 29 -8.94 15.65 -11.54
CA ARG A 29 -9.50 16.62 -12.49
C ARG A 29 -8.49 17.72 -12.80
N GLY A 30 -8.37 18.05 -14.07
CA GLY A 30 -7.46 19.08 -14.54
C GLY A 30 -8.14 20.44 -14.69
N GLY A 31 -7.59 21.47 -14.03
CA GLY A 31 -7.87 22.88 -14.29
C GLY A 31 -9.35 23.32 -14.28
N ASN A 32 -9.61 24.48 -14.90
CA ASN A 32 -10.91 25.16 -14.89
C ASN A 32 -12.07 24.40 -15.56
N ASP A 33 -11.79 23.35 -16.37
CA ASP A 33 -12.81 22.70 -17.21
C ASP A 33 -13.34 21.38 -16.62
N SER A 34 -13.01 21.06 -15.36
CA SER A 34 -13.50 19.87 -14.63
C SER A 34 -13.29 18.52 -15.35
N ARG A 35 -12.47 18.45 -16.40
CA ARG A 35 -12.22 17.22 -17.16
C ARG A 35 -11.39 16.25 -16.32
N ILE A 36 -11.88 15.01 -16.22
CA ILE A 36 -11.14 13.90 -15.62
C ILE A 36 -9.88 13.66 -16.46
N THR A 37 -8.72 13.86 -15.84
CA THR A 37 -7.40 13.67 -16.47
C THR A 37 -6.83 12.29 -16.17
N TYR A 38 -7.07 11.80 -14.96
CA TYR A 38 -6.73 10.44 -14.55
C TYR A 38 -7.92 9.83 -13.82
N GLN A 39 -8.11 8.52 -13.97
CA GLN A 39 -9.16 7.77 -13.27
C GLN A 39 -8.61 6.41 -12.83
N GLY A 40 -9.13 5.92 -11.71
CA GLY A 40 -8.80 4.58 -11.26
C GLY A 40 -7.34 4.44 -10.86
N ARG A 41 -6.71 3.36 -11.33
CA ARG A 41 -5.31 3.05 -11.01
C ARG A 41 -4.30 4.04 -11.58
N ASP A 42 -4.65 4.76 -12.65
CA ASP A 42 -3.76 5.77 -13.25
C ASP A 42 -3.51 6.97 -12.32
N CYS A 43 -4.44 7.24 -11.39
CA CYS A 43 -4.27 8.29 -10.39
C CYS A 43 -3.06 8.03 -9.48
N PHE A 44 -2.76 6.77 -9.14
CA PHE A 44 -1.61 6.44 -8.30
C PHE A 44 -0.27 6.73 -9.00
N LYS A 45 -0.20 6.56 -10.33
CA LYS A 45 0.96 7.00 -11.11
C LYS A 45 1.11 8.52 -11.08
N TYR A 46 -0.01 9.26 -11.15
CA TYR A 46 0.00 10.71 -11.00
C TYR A 46 0.48 11.16 -9.61
N PHE A 47 -0.05 10.54 -8.54
CA PHE A 47 0.37 10.82 -7.16
C PHE A 47 1.86 10.51 -6.93
N TYR A 48 2.34 9.39 -7.47
CA TYR A 48 3.77 9.05 -7.44
C TYR A 48 4.62 10.10 -8.17
N LYS A 49 4.18 10.61 -9.33
CA LYS A 49 4.90 11.69 -10.03
C LYS A 49 4.96 12.98 -9.22
N LYS A 50 3.89 13.34 -8.50
CA LYS A 50 3.92 14.48 -7.57
C LYS A 50 4.95 14.26 -6.47
N LEU A 51 4.94 13.08 -5.84
CA LEU A 51 5.92 12.70 -4.83
C LEU A 51 7.36 12.82 -5.36
N LYS A 52 7.63 12.17 -6.50
CA LYS A 52 8.95 12.20 -7.13
C LYS A 52 9.38 13.63 -7.47
N GLY A 53 8.47 14.46 -7.99
CA GLY A 53 8.74 15.87 -8.27
C GLY A 53 9.10 16.69 -7.03
N LYS A 54 8.48 16.41 -5.86
CA LYS A 54 8.87 17.05 -4.60
C LYS A 54 10.20 16.53 -4.08
N TRP A 55 10.44 15.22 -4.20
CA TRP A 55 11.74 14.62 -3.88
C TRP A 55 12.86 15.27 -4.69
N ASP A 56 12.73 15.35 -6.01
CA ASP A 56 13.72 15.92 -6.92
C ASP A 56 14.02 17.41 -6.62
N LYS A 57 13.00 18.17 -6.17
CA LYS A 57 13.11 19.60 -5.83
C LYS A 57 13.55 19.87 -4.39
N ASN A 58 13.57 18.88 -3.52
CA ASN A 58 13.89 19.11 -2.11
C ASN A 58 15.41 19.33 -1.98
N ILE A 59 15.80 20.60 -1.80
CA ILE A 59 17.20 21.10 -1.76
C ILE A 59 17.83 20.95 -0.36
N ASP A 60 17.04 20.62 0.68
CA ASP A 60 17.58 20.48 2.03
C ASP A 60 18.56 19.30 2.14
N SER A 61 19.72 19.59 2.72
CA SER A 61 20.92 18.76 2.90
C SER A 61 20.75 17.58 3.87
N GLN A 62 19.54 17.01 3.98
CA GLN A 62 19.27 15.83 4.79
C GLN A 62 19.55 14.58 3.95
N GLU A 63 20.58 13.82 4.32
CA GLU A 63 20.94 12.57 3.64
C GLU A 63 19.87 11.47 3.87
N GLY A 64 19.63 10.65 2.85
CA GLY A 64 18.94 9.35 2.98
C GLY A 64 17.41 9.37 3.17
N SER A 65 16.90 8.35 3.87
CA SER A 65 15.47 8.03 4.01
C SER A 65 14.64 9.12 4.67
N ASN A 66 15.25 9.99 5.47
CA ASN A 66 14.55 11.12 6.08
C ASN A 66 14.03 12.12 5.02
N ARG A 67 14.78 12.31 3.93
CA ARG A 67 14.35 13.16 2.81
C ARG A 67 13.15 12.57 2.06
N ALA A 68 13.08 11.24 1.94
CA ALA A 68 12.04 10.56 1.16
C ALA A 68 10.71 10.61 1.92
N ILE A 69 10.79 10.37 3.23
CA ILE A 69 9.69 10.57 4.17
C ILE A 69 9.22 12.02 4.11
N LYS A 70 10.13 13.00 4.15
CA LYS A 70 9.75 14.42 4.09
C LYS A 70 9.06 14.80 2.79
N ALA A 71 9.55 14.30 1.65
CA ALA A 71 8.90 14.52 0.35
C ALA A 71 7.49 13.94 0.32
N TYR A 72 7.29 12.75 0.92
CA TYR A 72 5.97 12.16 1.08
C TYR A 72 5.06 13.00 1.97
N GLU A 73 5.53 13.43 3.14
CA GLU A 73 4.75 14.26 4.06
C GLU A 73 4.35 15.61 3.47
N LEU A 74 5.20 16.19 2.61
CA LEU A 74 4.84 17.39 1.86
C LEU A 74 3.81 17.08 0.76
N THR A 75 3.86 15.90 0.14
CA THR A 75 2.93 15.51 -0.93
C THR A 75 1.56 15.11 -0.39
N PHE A 76 1.51 14.45 0.76
CA PHE A 76 0.31 13.81 1.29
C PHE A 76 -0.90 14.74 1.41
N PRO A 77 -0.80 15.98 1.94
CA PRO A 77 -1.95 16.88 2.03
C PRO A 77 -2.64 17.19 0.69
N GLU A 78 -1.91 17.12 -0.42
CA GLU A 78 -2.48 17.36 -1.76
C GLU A 78 -3.21 16.15 -2.35
N ILE A 79 -2.99 14.96 -1.81
CA ILE A 79 -3.53 13.68 -2.30
C ILE A 79 -4.30 12.93 -1.21
N GLU A 80 -4.41 13.51 -0.01
CA GLU A 80 -4.91 12.85 1.21
C GLU A 80 -6.36 12.39 1.05
N ALA A 81 -7.19 13.18 0.37
CA ALA A 81 -8.57 12.82 0.10
C ALA A 81 -8.60 11.42 -0.54
N ASP A 82 -7.97 11.24 -1.68
CA ASP A 82 -8.01 9.95 -2.37
C ASP A 82 -7.16 8.88 -1.69
N VAL A 83 -5.88 9.18 -1.45
CA VAL A 83 -4.89 8.19 -1.00
C VAL A 83 -5.08 7.83 0.47
N GLY A 84 -5.51 8.79 1.30
CA GLY A 84 -5.83 8.54 2.70
C GLY A 84 -7.08 7.68 2.85
N HIS A 85 -8.13 7.89 2.03
CA HIS A 85 -9.30 7.01 2.01
C HIS A 85 -8.93 5.60 1.53
N TYR A 86 -8.13 5.50 0.46
CA TYR A 86 -7.61 4.23 -0.06
C TYR A 86 -6.83 3.42 1.00
N PHE A 87 -5.83 4.02 1.66
CA PHE A 87 -5.02 3.30 2.65
C PHE A 87 -5.80 2.92 3.90
N ARG A 88 -6.78 3.71 4.34
CA ARG A 88 -7.68 3.32 5.44
C ARG A 88 -8.48 2.07 5.08
N SER A 89 -9.00 1.99 3.86
CA SER A 89 -9.70 0.80 3.36
C SER A 89 -8.77 -0.42 3.33
N LEU A 90 -7.57 -0.28 2.75
CA LEU A 90 -6.59 -1.36 2.68
C LEU A 90 -6.16 -1.85 4.07
N TYR A 91 -5.85 -0.92 4.97
CA TYR A 91 -5.54 -1.21 6.37
C TYR A 91 -6.65 -2.01 7.04
N ASN A 92 -7.91 -1.60 6.87
CA ASN A 92 -9.03 -2.27 7.50
C ASN A 92 -9.23 -3.71 6.96
N ILE A 93 -8.98 -3.97 5.67
CA ILE A 93 -9.03 -5.33 5.14
C ILE A 93 -7.94 -6.20 5.77
N VAL A 94 -6.70 -5.71 5.80
CA VAL A 94 -5.57 -6.48 6.35
C VAL A 94 -5.77 -6.71 7.85
N LYS A 95 -6.22 -5.68 8.58
CA LYS A 95 -6.58 -5.78 10.00
C LYS A 95 -7.72 -6.78 10.23
N PHE A 96 -8.74 -6.81 9.37
CA PHE A 96 -9.82 -7.77 9.46
C PHE A 96 -9.32 -9.22 9.35
N VAL A 97 -8.40 -9.48 8.42
CA VAL A 97 -7.73 -10.79 8.32
C VAL A 97 -6.90 -11.07 9.57
N ASP A 98 -6.11 -10.10 10.03
CA ASP A 98 -5.22 -10.22 11.20
C ASP A 98 -5.96 -10.54 12.50
N GLN A 99 -7.11 -9.91 12.72
CA GLN A 99 -7.91 -10.09 13.93
C GLN A 99 -8.86 -11.31 13.87
N SER A 100 -8.92 -11.99 12.72
CA SER A 100 -9.77 -13.16 12.56
C SER A 100 -9.23 -14.40 13.29
N VAL A 101 -10.12 -15.36 13.54
CA VAL A 101 -9.77 -16.70 14.06
C VAL A 101 -9.33 -17.68 12.96
N ILE A 102 -9.24 -17.22 11.72
CA ILE A 102 -8.90 -18.09 10.59
C ILE A 102 -7.42 -18.45 10.65
N GLU A 103 -7.10 -19.73 10.46
CA GLU A 103 -5.72 -20.23 10.48
C GLU A 103 -4.93 -19.71 9.27
N ASN A 104 -5.51 -19.76 8.07
CA ASN A 104 -4.83 -19.44 6.81
C ASN A 104 -4.81 -17.93 6.47
N LYS A 105 -4.50 -17.05 7.43
CA LYS A 105 -4.48 -15.58 7.22
C LYS A 105 -3.64 -15.15 6.02
N ARG A 106 -2.47 -15.77 5.85
CA ARG A 106 -1.56 -15.49 4.73
C ARG A 106 -2.19 -15.70 3.36
N LEU A 107 -3.09 -16.68 3.21
CA LEU A 107 -3.83 -16.89 1.96
C LEU A 107 -4.60 -15.62 1.58
N TYR A 108 -5.37 -15.07 2.52
CA TYR A 108 -6.20 -13.89 2.27
C TYR A 108 -5.36 -12.61 2.11
N THR A 109 -4.29 -12.43 2.89
CA THR A 109 -3.40 -11.27 2.68
C THR A 109 -2.62 -11.35 1.37
N ASN A 110 -2.31 -12.56 0.87
CA ASN A 110 -1.78 -12.75 -0.48
C ASN A 110 -2.79 -12.33 -1.55
N LEU A 111 -4.08 -12.65 -1.38
CA LEU A 111 -5.13 -12.19 -2.28
C LEU A 111 -5.24 -10.66 -2.27
N VAL A 112 -5.17 -10.02 -1.09
CA VAL A 112 -5.10 -8.55 -0.97
C VAL A 112 -3.88 -8.02 -1.73
N ARG A 113 -2.68 -8.56 -1.46
CA ARG A 113 -1.43 -8.12 -2.10
C ARG A 113 -1.51 -8.21 -3.63
N ALA A 114 -2.12 -9.27 -4.17
CA ALA A 114 -2.29 -9.46 -5.61
C ALA A 114 -3.18 -8.38 -6.28
N GLN A 115 -3.98 -7.64 -5.50
CA GLN A 115 -4.79 -6.53 -6.02
C GLN A 115 -4.07 -5.19 -6.02
N ILE A 116 -2.87 -5.07 -5.43
CA ILE A 116 -2.15 -3.80 -5.27
C ILE A 116 -1.19 -3.61 -6.44
N SER A 117 -1.31 -2.50 -7.19
CA SER A 117 -0.38 -2.19 -8.29
C SER A 117 0.97 -1.67 -7.79
N SER A 118 1.97 -1.63 -8.68
CA SER A 118 3.32 -1.15 -8.34
C SER A 118 3.33 0.29 -7.82
N TYR A 119 2.50 1.18 -8.36
CA TYR A 119 2.39 2.57 -7.87
C TYR A 119 1.67 2.66 -6.52
N GLU A 120 0.68 1.80 -6.28
CA GLU A 120 0.03 1.71 -4.97
C GLU A 120 1.00 1.16 -3.90
N LEU A 121 1.82 0.15 -4.24
CA LEU A 121 2.83 -0.43 -3.33
C LEU A 121 3.89 0.58 -2.92
N VAL A 122 4.41 1.39 -3.85
CA VAL A 122 5.42 2.39 -3.50
C VAL A 122 4.83 3.55 -2.68
N LEU A 123 3.58 3.94 -2.94
CA LEU A 123 2.91 4.94 -2.10
C LEU A 123 2.61 4.37 -0.71
N LEU A 124 2.25 3.09 -0.60
CA LEU A 124 2.05 2.39 0.67
C LEU A 124 3.35 2.35 1.47
N PHE A 125 4.46 2.07 0.79
CA PHE A 125 5.80 2.04 1.37
C PHE A 125 6.10 3.36 2.09
N TYR A 126 5.99 4.50 1.42
CA TYR A 126 6.25 5.80 2.07
C TYR A 126 5.18 6.21 3.08
N ASN A 127 3.91 5.82 2.87
CA ASN A 127 2.87 6.00 3.89
C ASN A 127 3.28 5.33 5.21
N CYS A 128 3.77 4.10 5.13
CA CYS A 128 4.23 3.33 6.28
C CYS A 128 5.50 3.87 6.94
N LEU A 129 6.32 4.66 6.24
CA LEU A 129 7.48 5.33 6.85
C LEU A 129 7.13 6.70 7.46
N SER A 130 6.08 7.34 6.95
CA SER A 130 5.58 8.64 7.44
C SER A 130 4.74 8.53 8.72
N ALA A 131 4.44 9.68 9.33
CA ALA A 131 3.55 9.76 10.48
C ALA A 131 2.15 9.12 10.27
N TYR A 132 1.68 9.01 9.03
CA TYR A 132 0.33 8.53 8.71
C TYR A 132 0.16 7.00 8.82
N GLY A 133 1.20 6.23 8.47
CA GLY A 133 1.13 4.76 8.42
C GLY A 133 2.05 4.04 9.42
N LYS A 134 3.06 4.72 9.96
CA LYS A 134 4.15 4.11 10.74
C LYS A 134 3.70 3.36 11.99
N GLN A 135 2.72 3.87 12.73
CA GLN A 135 2.31 3.25 13.99
C GLN A 135 1.34 2.06 13.79
N LYS A 136 0.44 2.15 12.81
CA LYS A 136 -0.68 1.20 12.68
C LYS A 136 -0.53 0.25 11.49
N PHE A 137 -0.17 0.76 10.33
CA PHE A 137 -0.21 -0.04 9.11
C PHE A 137 1.12 -0.74 8.83
N LYS A 138 2.25 -0.08 9.11
CA LYS A 138 3.58 -0.66 8.95
C LYS A 138 3.74 -2.04 9.62
N PRO A 139 3.29 -2.27 10.87
CA PRO A 139 3.41 -3.58 11.50
C PRO A 139 2.67 -4.70 10.73
N LEU A 140 1.49 -4.40 10.18
CA LEU A 140 0.72 -5.36 9.39
C LEU A 140 1.37 -5.61 8.01
N VAL A 141 1.91 -4.54 7.40
CA VAL A 141 2.67 -4.64 6.14
C VAL A 141 3.88 -5.56 6.30
N GLU A 142 4.59 -5.44 7.42
CA GLU A 142 5.72 -6.29 7.79
C GLU A 142 5.26 -7.73 8.11
N GLU A 143 4.20 -7.91 8.89
CA GLU A 143 3.69 -9.24 9.28
C GLU A 143 3.27 -10.11 8.07
N TYR A 144 2.60 -9.48 7.11
CA TYR A 144 1.99 -10.17 5.97
C TYR A 144 2.79 -10.02 4.66
N SER A 145 4.00 -9.48 4.74
CA SER A 145 4.93 -9.37 3.61
C SER A 145 4.29 -8.62 2.42
N LEU A 146 3.54 -7.54 2.69
CA LEU A 146 2.76 -6.86 1.65
C LEU A 146 3.66 -6.19 0.60
N LEU A 147 4.92 -5.91 0.92
CA LEU A 147 5.89 -5.27 0.03
C LEU A 147 6.72 -6.26 -0.79
N LYS A 148 6.41 -7.57 -0.76
CA LYS A 148 7.15 -8.61 -1.51
C LYS A 148 7.31 -8.31 -3.00
N MET A 149 6.33 -7.66 -3.62
CA MET A 149 6.31 -7.37 -5.06
C MET A 149 6.71 -5.92 -5.38
N ILE A 150 7.32 -5.20 -4.43
CA ILE A 150 7.71 -3.81 -4.67
C ILE A 150 8.77 -3.72 -5.77
N SER A 151 8.56 -2.81 -6.72
CA SER A 151 9.55 -2.52 -7.77
C SER A 151 10.63 -1.60 -7.19
N PRO A 152 11.91 -2.06 -7.12
CA PRO A 152 13.00 -1.23 -6.60
C PRO A 152 13.21 0.06 -7.41
N GLU A 153 12.89 0.05 -8.70
CA GLU A 153 13.01 1.20 -9.60
C GLU A 153 12.06 2.35 -9.28
N LEU A 154 10.99 2.07 -8.52
CA LEU A 154 10.06 3.09 -8.04
C LEU A 154 10.47 3.67 -6.69
N LEU A 155 11.44 3.07 -5.98
CA LEU A 155 11.95 3.66 -4.75
C LEU A 155 12.77 4.92 -5.08
N LEU A 156 12.63 5.93 -4.23
CA LEU A 156 13.29 7.23 -4.36
C LEU A 156 14.75 7.09 -3.93
N ASN A 157 15.01 6.30 -2.88
CA ASN A 157 16.34 5.87 -2.49
C ASN A 157 16.35 4.38 -2.10
N PRO A 158 16.48 3.45 -3.08
CA PRO A 158 16.33 2.01 -2.85
C PRO A 158 17.28 1.43 -1.79
N GLU A 159 18.49 1.99 -1.67
CA GLU A 159 19.53 1.49 -0.77
C GLU A 159 19.24 1.83 0.70
N SER A 160 18.82 3.07 0.99
CA SER A 160 18.51 3.47 2.36
C SER A 160 17.10 3.07 2.76
N ASP A 161 16.12 3.24 1.87
CA ASP A 161 14.71 3.17 2.23
C ASP A 161 14.28 1.77 2.66
N LYS A 162 14.81 0.72 2.03
CA LYS A 162 14.48 -0.66 2.40
C LYS A 162 14.95 -1.04 3.80
N LEU A 163 16.01 -0.41 4.31
CA LEU A 163 16.54 -0.67 5.65
C LEU A 163 15.60 -0.18 6.75
N GLU A 164 14.65 0.69 6.42
CA GLU A 164 13.64 1.16 7.35
C GLU A 164 12.57 0.10 7.64
N PHE A 165 12.50 -1.00 6.88
CA PHE A 165 11.55 -2.10 7.10
C PHE A 165 12.24 -3.36 7.60
N ASN A 166 11.52 -4.14 8.40
CA ASN A 166 11.92 -5.52 8.66
C ASN A 166 11.95 -6.32 7.33
N ALA A 167 12.95 -7.21 7.16
CA ALA A 167 13.05 -8.10 6.00
C ALA A 167 11.75 -8.89 5.71
N LYS A 168 10.98 -9.21 6.75
CA LYS A 168 9.67 -9.88 6.67
C LYS A 168 8.66 -9.14 5.78
N ALA A 169 8.79 -7.82 5.63
CA ALA A 169 7.95 -7.03 4.72
C ALA A 169 8.10 -7.44 3.24
N PHE A 170 9.27 -7.96 2.88
CA PHE A 170 9.64 -8.32 1.51
C PHE A 170 9.65 -9.84 1.30
N ASP A 171 9.96 -10.63 2.34
CA ASP A 171 10.05 -12.08 2.22
C ASP A 171 8.74 -12.76 2.65
N GLY A 172 8.17 -13.55 1.74
CA GLY A 172 7.06 -14.44 2.08
C GLY A 172 7.58 -15.59 2.94
N SER A 173 7.01 -15.79 4.13
CA SER A 173 7.46 -16.84 5.05
C SER A 173 7.50 -18.24 4.39
N PRO A 174 8.39 -19.15 4.84
CA PRO A 174 8.62 -20.47 4.21
C PRO A 174 7.41 -21.41 4.12
N GLU A 175 6.31 -21.09 4.80
CA GLU A 175 5.13 -21.95 4.95
C GLU A 175 4.39 -22.21 3.63
N LEU A 176 4.57 -21.35 2.61
CA LEU A 176 3.93 -21.50 1.29
C LEU A 176 4.80 -22.25 0.26
N GLN A 177 6.10 -22.45 0.51
CA GLN A 177 6.96 -23.21 -0.41
C GLN A 177 6.71 -24.73 -0.33
N LYS A 178 6.01 -25.21 0.70
CA LYS A 178 5.70 -26.64 0.87
C LYS A 178 4.53 -27.15 0.03
N HIS A 179 3.79 -26.27 -0.65
CA HIS A 179 2.62 -26.64 -1.46
C HIS A 179 2.78 -26.42 -2.97
N GLU A 180 3.92 -25.89 -3.43
CA GLU A 180 4.23 -25.73 -4.86
C GLU A 180 5.18 -26.82 -5.41
N VAL A 181 5.54 -27.80 -4.57
CA VAL A 181 6.32 -28.98 -4.98
C VAL A 181 5.60 -30.24 -4.50
N ALA A 182 4.49 -30.58 -5.16
CA ALA A 182 3.84 -31.88 -5.11
C ALA A 182 3.17 -32.17 -6.45
#